data_AF-X1G5Y3-F1
#
_entry.id   AF-X1G5Y3-F1
#
_cell.length_a   1.000
_cell.length_b   1.000
_cell.length_c   1.000
_cell.angle_alpha   90.00
_cell.angle_beta   90.00
_cell.angle_gamma   90.00
#
_symmetry.space_group_name_H-M   'P 1'
#
loop_
_entity.id
_entity.type
_entity.pdbx_description
1 polymer ?
#
loop_
_entity_poly.entity_id
_entity_poly.type
_entity_poly.pdbx_seq_one_letter_code
_entity_poly.pdbx_strand_id
1 'polypeptide(L)'
;GHLRTMDAPVHLLESAMKSGLGLDGSSIPGFSPINRSDLILKPDPSTFALLPWTEHVARIVCDICTTSGDPFGADPRSALKRVVRQAAEKGFEMFAGPEMEFYLVRQGENCYIPIDQGTYT
;
A
#
# COMPACT_ATOMS: atom_id res chain seq x y z
N GLY A 1 -1.46 0.52 9.21
CA GLY A 1 -1.21 1.10 7.88
C GLY A 1 0.27 1.35 7.66
N HIS A 2 1.13 0.34 7.86
CA HIS A 2 2.53 0.44 7.45
C HIS A 2 2.62 0.14 5.96
N LEU A 3 3.33 0.98 5.21
CA LEU A 3 3.66 0.67 3.83
C LEU A 3 4.57 -0.56 3.79
N ARG A 4 4.27 -1.49 2.89
CA ARG A 4 5.15 -2.63 2.58
C ARG A 4 5.44 -2.62 1.09
N THR A 5 6.66 -3.00 0.73
CA THR A 5 7.16 -3.01 -0.64
C THR A 5 7.80 -4.35 -0.95
N MET A 6 7.77 -4.74 -2.22
CA MET A 6 8.53 -5.85 -2.78
C MET A 6 9.18 -5.34 -4.05
N ASP A 7 10.51 -5.32 -4.07
CA ASP A 7 11.26 -4.87 -5.22
C ASP A 7 11.45 -6.03 -6.20
N ALA A 8 11.13 -5.77 -7.47
CA ALA A 8 11.25 -6.76 -8.53
C ALA A 8 11.95 -6.14 -9.74
N PRO A 9 12.88 -6.87 -10.40
CA PRO A 9 13.52 -6.38 -11.61
C PRO A 9 12.52 -6.29 -12.78
N VAL A 10 12.76 -5.35 -13.70
CA VAL A 10 11.83 -5.01 -14.79
C VAL A 10 11.47 -6.19 -15.70
N HIS A 11 12.36 -7.18 -15.86
CA HIS A 11 12.07 -8.35 -16.69
C HIS A 11 10.97 -9.25 -16.10
N LEU A 12 10.65 -9.13 -14.81
CA LEU A 12 9.53 -9.83 -14.18
C LEU A 12 8.21 -9.07 -14.31
N LEU A 13 8.23 -7.81 -14.79
CA LEU A 13 7.04 -6.96 -14.85
C LEU A 13 5.91 -7.61 -15.63
N GLU A 14 6.19 -8.16 -16.82
CA GLU A 14 5.16 -8.79 -17.64
C GLU A 14 4.49 -9.97 -16.93
N SER A 15 5.28 -10.81 -16.27
CA SER A 15 4.77 -11.93 -15.47
C SER A 15 3.96 -11.43 -14.27
N ALA A 16 4.48 -10.44 -13.53
CA ALA A 16 3.81 -9.82 -12.41
C ALA A 16 2.45 -9.21 -12.80
N MET A 17 2.36 -8.58 -13.97
CA MET A 17 1.10 -8.03 -14.48
C MET A 17 0.08 -9.12 -14.86
N LYS A 18 0.55 -10.29 -15.31
CA LYS A 18 -0.30 -11.41 -15.76
C LYS A 18 -0.76 -12.29 -14.60
N SER A 19 0.17 -12.76 -13.77
CA SER A 19 -0.08 -13.75 -12.71
C SER A 19 0.02 -13.18 -11.30
N GLY A 20 0.46 -11.93 -11.15
CA GLY A 20 0.83 -11.38 -9.85
C GLY A 20 2.16 -11.93 -9.33
N LEU A 21 2.56 -11.47 -8.15
CA LEU A 21 3.77 -11.89 -7.44
C LEU A 21 3.38 -12.64 -6.17
N GLY A 22 4.06 -13.76 -5.89
CA GLY A 22 3.83 -14.52 -4.67
C GLY A 22 4.20 -13.72 -3.42
N LEU A 23 3.37 -13.82 -2.38
CA LEU A 23 3.55 -13.17 -1.10
C LEU A 23 3.26 -14.17 0.02
N ASP A 24 4.21 -14.33 0.94
CA ASP A 24 3.98 -15.09 2.16
C ASP A 24 3.22 -14.23 3.19
N GLY A 25 1.91 -14.48 3.32
CA GLY A 25 1.05 -13.76 4.25
C GLY A 25 1.42 -13.94 5.72
N SER A 26 2.16 -15.00 6.07
CA SER A 26 2.62 -15.25 7.45
C SER A 26 3.67 -14.25 7.92
N SER A 27 4.36 -13.59 6.99
CA SER A 27 5.36 -12.55 7.26
C SER A 27 4.75 -11.17 7.60
N ILE A 28 3.42 -11.02 7.55
CA ILE A 28 2.73 -9.74 7.74
C ILE A 28 2.02 -9.70 9.11
N PRO A 29 2.56 -8.96 10.09
CA PRO A 29 1.87 -8.69 11.34
C PRO A 29 0.45 -8.13 11.12
N GLY A 30 -0.53 -8.75 11.78
CA GLY A 30 -1.95 -8.40 11.65
C GLY A 30 -2.73 -9.30 10.68
N PHE A 31 -2.07 -10.13 9.87
CA PHE A 31 -2.74 -11.21 9.14
C PHE A 31 -2.93 -12.37 10.12
N SER A 32 -4.18 -12.80 10.33
CA SER A 32 -4.53 -13.80 11.36
C SER A 32 -3.74 -15.10 11.20
N PRO A 33 -3.32 -15.77 12.28
CA PRO A 33 -2.55 -17.03 12.22
C PRO A 33 -3.25 -18.19 11.49
N ILE A 34 -4.57 -18.09 11.25
CA ILE A 34 -5.33 -19.07 10.44
C ILE A 34 -5.07 -18.87 8.93
N ASN A 35 -4.46 -17.75 8.54
CA ASN A 35 -4.22 -17.34 7.16
C ASN A 35 -2.72 -17.37 6.80
N ARG A 36 -2.04 -18.47 7.15
CA ARG A 36 -0.69 -18.81 6.64
C ARG A 36 -0.75 -19.27 5.19
N SER A 37 -1.47 -18.54 4.35
CA SER A 37 -1.68 -18.89 2.95
C SER A 37 -0.67 -18.16 2.08
N ASP A 38 -0.24 -18.84 1.02
CA ASP A 38 0.35 -18.18 -0.13
C ASP A 38 -0.66 -17.17 -0.67
N LEU A 39 -0.23 -15.92 -0.82
CA LEU A 39 -1.03 -14.82 -1.36
C LEU A 39 -0.39 -14.34 -2.66
N ILE A 40 -1.16 -13.55 -3.39
CA ILE A 40 -0.73 -12.94 -4.63
C ILE A 40 -0.84 -11.43 -4.50
N LEU A 41 0.26 -10.72 -4.76
CA LEU A 41 0.28 -9.30 -5.04
C LEU A 41 -0.12 -9.08 -6.49
N LYS A 42 -1.29 -8.46 -6.70
CA LYS A 42 -1.81 -8.14 -8.02
C LYS A 42 -1.57 -6.65 -8.33
N PRO A 43 -0.66 -6.29 -9.25
CA PRO A 43 -0.36 -4.90 -9.55
C PRO A 43 -1.55 -4.16 -10.20
N ASP A 44 -1.80 -2.93 -9.78
CA ASP A 44 -2.79 -2.05 -10.42
C ASP A 44 -2.09 -1.02 -11.32
N PRO A 45 -2.13 -1.18 -12.65
CA PRO A 45 -1.37 -0.34 -13.58
C PRO A 45 -1.79 1.13 -13.54
N SER A 46 -3.01 1.44 -13.09
CA SER A 46 -3.48 2.83 -12.95
C SER A 46 -2.70 3.61 -11.89
N THR A 47 -1.97 2.91 -11.01
CA THR A 47 -1.20 3.50 -9.91
C THR A 47 0.29 3.62 -10.18
N PHE A 48 0.73 3.31 -11.42
CA PHE A 48 2.13 3.42 -11.82
C PHE A 48 2.65 4.84 -11.63
N ALA A 49 3.81 4.97 -11.00
CA ALA A 49 4.51 6.24 -10.87
C ALA A 49 6.03 6.04 -10.81
N LEU A 50 6.78 6.92 -11.46
CA LEU A 50 8.24 7.01 -11.28
C LEU A 50 8.54 7.61 -9.91
N LEU A 51 9.59 7.12 -9.24
CA LEU A 51 10.05 7.72 -7.99
C LEU A 51 10.89 8.98 -8.29
N PRO A 52 10.52 10.16 -7.78
CA PRO A 52 11.16 11.42 -8.21
C PRO A 52 12.58 11.63 -7.66
N TRP A 53 13.01 10.84 -6.68
CA TRP A 53 14.32 10.95 -6.03
C TRP A 53 15.34 9.89 -6.47
N THR A 54 14.99 9.01 -7.43
CA THR A 54 15.90 7.98 -7.94
C THR A 54 15.63 7.70 -9.41
N GLU A 55 16.68 7.43 -10.17
CA GLU A 55 16.53 7.03 -11.57
C GLU A 55 16.16 5.55 -11.67
N HIS A 56 15.47 5.18 -12.75
CA HIS A 56 15.14 3.80 -13.13
C HIS A 56 14.30 2.98 -12.14
N VAL A 57 13.66 3.62 -11.16
CA VAL A 57 12.72 2.95 -10.24
C VAL A 57 11.31 3.52 -10.41
N ALA A 58 10.35 2.62 -10.54
CA ALA A 58 8.93 2.93 -10.53
C ALA A 58 8.23 2.15 -9.42
N ARG A 59 7.11 2.67 -8.95
CA ARG A 59 6.20 1.98 -8.03
C ARG A 59 4.88 1.66 -8.71
N ILE A 60 4.28 0.55 -8.30
CA ILE A 60 2.91 0.17 -8.61
C ILE A 60 2.28 -0.29 -7.29
N VAL A 61 1.07 0.19 -6.98
CA VAL A 61 0.32 -0.27 -5.80
C VAL A 61 -0.40 -1.55 -6.17
N CYS A 62 -0.24 -2.58 -5.34
CA CYS A 62 -0.89 -3.87 -5.53
C CYS A 62 -2.13 -4.02 -4.65
N ASP A 63 -3.10 -4.79 -5.13
CA ASP A 63 -4.09 -5.43 -4.25
C ASP A 63 -3.54 -6.79 -3.79
N ILE A 64 -4.04 -7.31 -2.67
CA ILE A 64 -3.69 -8.66 -2.21
C ILE A 64 -4.85 -9.60 -2.52
N CYS A 65 -4.53 -10.73 -3.15
CA CYS A 65 -5.48 -11.77 -3.54
C CYS A 65 -5.09 -13.12 -2.96
N THR A 66 -6.06 -14.02 -2.83
CA THR A 66 -5.80 -15.45 -2.60
C THR A 66 -5.24 -16.09 -3.87
N THR A 67 -4.71 -17.32 -3.76
CA THR A 67 -4.28 -18.10 -4.93
C THR A 67 -5.41 -18.43 -5.90
N SER A 68 -6.66 -18.39 -5.45
CA SER A 68 -7.86 -18.52 -6.30
C SER A 68 -8.22 -17.23 -7.05
N GLY A 69 -7.53 -16.12 -6.76
CA GLY A 69 -7.75 -14.82 -7.39
C GLY A 69 -8.75 -13.91 -6.67
N ASP A 70 -9.35 -14.38 -5.58
CA ASP A 70 -10.31 -13.60 -4.79
C ASP A 70 -9.61 -12.51 -3.98
N PRO A 71 -10.23 -11.33 -3.77
CA PRO A 71 -9.68 -10.29 -2.90
C PRO A 71 -9.46 -10.80 -1.48
N PHE A 72 -8.29 -10.52 -0.93
CA PHE A 72 -7.94 -10.92 0.42
C PHE A 72 -8.68 -10.05 1.46
N GLY A 73 -9.43 -10.67 2.36
CA GLY A 73 -10.31 -9.94 3.29
C GLY A 73 -9.61 -8.96 4.23
N ALA A 74 -8.33 -9.17 4.53
CA ALA A 74 -7.54 -8.28 5.38
C ALA A 74 -6.69 -7.26 4.62
N ASP A 75 -6.84 -7.16 3.29
CA ASP A 75 -6.28 -6.07 2.50
C ASP A 75 -7.08 -4.77 2.73
N PRO A 76 -6.49 -3.73 3.34
CA PRO A 76 -7.18 -2.47 3.60
C PRO A 76 -7.65 -1.78 2.32
N ARG A 77 -6.90 -1.92 1.21
CA ARG A 77 -7.26 -1.30 -0.06
C ARG A 77 -8.49 -1.97 -0.67
N SER A 78 -8.54 -3.29 -0.65
CA SER A 78 -9.74 -4.06 -1.03
C SER A 78 -10.94 -3.72 -0.14
N ALA A 79 -10.74 -3.51 1.16
CA ALA A 79 -11.79 -3.05 2.05
C ALA A 79 -12.34 -1.67 1.67
N LEU A 80 -11.48 -0.70 1.34
CA LEU A 80 -11.88 0.62 0.86
C LEU A 80 -12.67 0.53 -0.46
N LYS A 81 -12.16 -0.23 -1.45
CA LYS A 81 -12.83 -0.45 -2.75
C LYS A 81 -14.26 -1.00 -2.57
N ARG A 82 -14.47 -1.90 -1.61
CA ARG A 82 -15.80 -2.46 -1.29
C ARG A 82 -16.76 -1.37 -0.79
N VAL A 83 -16.32 -0.51 0.14
CA VAL A 83 -17.16 0.58 0.67
C VAL A 83 -17.46 1.63 -0.40
N VAL A 84 -16.46 1.98 -1.24
CA VAL A 84 -16.65 2.89 -2.38
C VAL A 84 -17.69 2.34 -3.35
N ARG A 85 -17.63 1.05 -3.69
CA ARG A 85 -18.63 0.42 -4.55
C ARG A 85 -20.04 0.45 -3.93
N GLN A 86 -20.16 0.17 -2.63
CA GLN A 86 -21.45 0.22 -1.93
C GLN A 86 -22.05 1.64 -1.90
N ALA A 87 -21.21 2.67 -1.84
CA ALA A 87 -21.67 4.06 -1.95
C ALA A 87 -22.15 4.38 -3.38
N ALA A 88 -21.40 3.94 -4.40
CA ALA A 88 -21.77 4.11 -5.80
C ALA A 88 -23.08 3.40 -6.17
N GLU A 89 -23.32 2.19 -5.65
CA GLU A 89 -24.58 1.44 -5.79
C GLU A 89 -25.80 2.20 -5.22
N LYS A 90 -25.56 3.13 -4.29
CA LYS A 90 -26.58 4.01 -3.71
C LYS A 90 -26.66 5.38 -4.39
N GLY A 91 -25.91 5.59 -5.48
CA GLY A 91 -25.89 6.85 -6.23
C GLY A 91 -24.96 7.92 -5.66
N PHE A 92 -24.02 7.55 -4.77
CA PHE A 92 -23.04 8.50 -4.20
C PHE A 92 -21.66 8.34 -4.82
N GLU A 93 -20.95 9.46 -4.93
CA GLU A 93 -19.52 9.50 -5.25
C GLU A 93 -18.76 9.98 -4.02
N MET A 94 -17.66 9.31 -3.65
CA MET A 94 -16.90 9.62 -2.45
C MET A 94 -15.58 10.32 -2.80
N PHE A 95 -15.33 11.45 -2.13
CA PHE A 95 -14.09 12.21 -2.22
C PHE A 95 -13.49 12.36 -0.82
N ALA A 96 -12.16 12.38 -0.75
CA ALA A 96 -11.42 12.64 0.49
C ALA A 96 -10.22 13.55 0.19
N GLY A 97 -10.03 14.58 1.01
CA GLY A 97 -8.85 15.45 1.00
C GLY A 97 -8.12 15.31 2.33
N PRO A 98 -7.08 14.45 2.43
CA PRO A 98 -6.33 14.32 3.65
C PRO A 98 -5.39 15.51 3.86
N GLU A 99 -5.36 16.03 5.08
CA GLU A 99 -4.33 16.98 5.53
C GLU A 99 -3.28 16.21 6.33
N MET A 100 -2.07 16.12 5.78
CA MET A 100 -0.96 15.38 6.39
C MET A 100 -0.03 16.36 7.10
N GLU A 101 -0.14 16.40 8.41
CA GLU A 101 0.77 17.16 9.25
C GLU A 101 1.96 16.30 9.68
N PHE A 102 3.15 16.90 9.69
CA PHE A 102 4.37 16.26 10.15
C PHE A 102 5.35 17.29 10.72
N TYR A 103 6.21 16.84 11.63
CA TYR A 103 7.29 17.66 12.18
C TYR A 103 8.60 17.39 11.46
N LEU A 104 9.34 18.44 11.16
CA LEU A 104 10.76 18.33 10.83
C LEU A 104 11.56 18.33 12.14
N VAL A 105 12.39 17.32 12.32
CA VAL A 105 13.17 17.13 13.56
C VAL A 105 14.64 16.92 13.22
N ARG A 106 15.53 17.37 14.11
CA ARG A 106 16.94 16.96 14.15
C ARG A 106 17.10 15.78 15.10
N GLN A 107 18.04 14.90 14.78
CA GLN A 107 18.45 13.83 15.67
C GLN A 107 19.39 14.39 16.75
N GLY A 108 19.00 14.25 18.02
CA GLY A 108 19.87 14.42 19.18
C GLY A 108 20.42 13.07 19.66
N GLU A 109 21.13 13.05 20.78
CA GLU A 109 21.76 11.82 21.29
C GLU A 109 20.75 10.72 21.64
N ASN A 110 19.62 11.08 22.25
CA ASN A 110 18.57 10.13 22.67
C ASN A 110 17.15 10.63 22.39
N CYS A 111 17.00 11.70 21.62
CA CYS A 111 15.69 12.28 21.31
C CYS A 111 15.68 12.95 19.93
N TYR A 112 14.47 13.17 19.42
CA TYR A 112 14.23 14.04 18.27
C TYR A 112 13.85 15.43 18.77
N ILE A 113 14.53 16.46 18.25
CA ILE A 113 14.32 17.86 18.63
C ILE A 113 13.67 18.55 17.42
N PRO A 114 12.47 19.13 17.54
CA PRO A 114 11.87 19.93 16.46
C PRO A 114 12.83 21.02 15.96
N ILE A 115 12.85 21.26 14.65
CA ILE A 115 13.71 22.31 14.07
C ILE A 115 13.16 23.72 14.27
N ASP A 116 11.88 23.84 14.61
CA ASP A 116 11.21 25.09 14.92
C ASP A 116 10.57 25.04 16.32
N GLN A 117 10.00 26.17 16.73
CA GLN A 117 9.19 26.31 17.94
C GLN A 117 7.74 26.65 17.58
N GLY A 118 7.31 26.28 16.37
CA GLY A 118 5.97 26.58 15.89
C GLY A 118 4.94 25.82 16.71
N THR A 119 3.93 26.54 17.23
CA THR A 119 2.72 25.90 17.74
C THR A 119 1.79 25.70 16.55
N TYR A 120 1.71 24.47 16.05
CA TYR A 120 0.75 24.06 15.03
C TYR A 120 -0.58 23.74 15.74
N THR A 121 -1.65 24.45 15.35
CA THR A 121 -3.00 24.40 15.96
C THR A 121 -3.89 23.36 15.32
#